data_AF-A0A1H0Q7Z6-F1
#
_entry.id   AF-A0A1H0Q7Z6-F1
#
_cell.length_a   1.000
_cell.length_b   1.000
_cell.length_c   1.000
_cell.angle_alpha   90.00
_cell.angle_beta   90.00
_cell.angle_gamma   90.00
#
_symmetry.space_group_name_H-M   'P 1'
#
loop_
_entity.id
_entity.type
_entity.pdbx_description
1 polymer ?
#
loop_
_entity_poly.entity_id
_entity_poly.type
_entity_poly.pdbx_seq_one_letter_code
_entity_poly.pdbx_strand_id
1 'polypeptide(L)'
;GADVKWDADKREISITAKGFDPNQANVPPAKYFDVKLNVTSGPMTMDISRVTLDPAYKEYSFSSPIKALIFDVKTENTSNDTLNWHVTQGKIITNTKEQVEGYLHSQEVGGEFIGKVVKNGKIVFEIKGDLSAITSLNYVVSGPSDKSFKRVGEDKTTEIILK
;
A
#
# COMPACT_ATOMS: atom_id res chain seq x y z
N GLY A 1 22.06 -26.47 -6.38
CA GLY A 1 22.75 -27.23 -5.32
C GLY A 1 23.55 -26.26 -4.49
N ALA A 2 23.54 -26.40 -3.18
CA ALA A 2 24.30 -25.56 -2.27
C ALA A 2 25.49 -26.34 -1.70
N ASP A 3 26.63 -25.68 -1.62
CA ASP A 3 27.85 -26.15 -0.98
C ASP A 3 27.85 -25.70 0.48
N VAL A 4 28.10 -26.62 1.41
CA VAL A 4 28.17 -26.33 2.85
C VAL A 4 29.57 -26.68 3.33
N LYS A 5 30.22 -25.73 4.01
CA LYS A 5 31.53 -25.90 4.64
C LYS A 5 31.42 -25.62 6.13
N TRP A 6 32.04 -26.47 6.94
CA TRP A 6 32.16 -26.32 8.38
C TRP A 6 33.61 -25.98 8.75
N ASP A 7 33.79 -24.90 9.51
CA ASP A 7 35.06 -24.53 10.16
C ASP A 7 34.94 -24.86 11.65
N ALA A 8 35.63 -25.92 12.08
CA ALA A 8 35.57 -26.41 13.46
C ALA A 8 36.27 -25.48 14.45
N ASP A 9 37.32 -24.78 14.02
CA ASP A 9 38.13 -23.90 14.87
C ASP A 9 37.38 -22.62 15.19
N LYS A 10 36.61 -22.11 14.22
CA LYS A 10 35.75 -20.93 14.40
C LYS A 10 34.33 -21.27 14.82
N ARG A 11 33.96 -22.55 14.78
CA ARG A 11 32.58 -23.03 14.96
C ARG A 11 31.60 -22.35 13.99
N GLU A 12 32.03 -22.14 12.75
CA GLU A 12 31.26 -21.44 11.73
C GLU A 12 30.83 -22.37 10.60
N ILE A 13 29.58 -22.21 10.14
CA ILE A 13 29.07 -22.85 8.92
C ILE A 13 29.01 -21.81 7.82
N SER A 14 29.69 -22.06 6.70
CA SER A 14 29.57 -21.29 5.47
C SER A 14 28.72 -22.04 4.46
N ILE A 15 27.65 -21.41 3.99
CA ILE A 15 26.75 -21.95 2.95
C ILE A 15 26.93 -21.12 1.68
N THR A 16 27.22 -21.78 0.57
CA THR A 16 27.30 -21.17 -0.76
C THR A 16 26.29 -21.84 -1.67
N ALA A 17 25.14 -21.22 -1.91
CA ALA A 17 24.17 -21.73 -2.86
C ALA A 17 24.44 -21.16 -4.27
N LYS A 18 24.45 -22.01 -5.30
CA LYS A 18 24.47 -21.54 -6.70
C LYS A 18 23.22 -20.66 -6.95
N GLY A 19 23.45 -19.37 -7.22
CA GLY A 19 22.40 -18.35 -7.41
C GLY A 19 22.07 -17.52 -6.17
N PHE A 20 22.70 -17.78 -5.01
CA PHE A 20 22.63 -16.91 -3.85
C PHE A 20 23.79 -15.93 -3.88
N ASP A 21 23.49 -14.68 -4.23
CA ASP A 21 24.39 -13.56 -4.01
C ASP A 21 23.97 -12.88 -2.69
N PRO A 22 24.78 -12.92 -1.62
CA PRO A 22 24.50 -12.17 -0.40
C PRO A 22 24.50 -10.64 -0.64
N ASN A 23 24.99 -10.19 -1.79
CA ASN A 23 24.90 -8.82 -2.30
C ASN A 23 23.89 -8.68 -3.45
N GLN A 24 22.87 -9.56 -3.52
CA GLN A 24 21.73 -9.44 -4.44
C GLN A 24 21.30 -7.98 -4.51
N ALA A 25 21.63 -7.34 -5.64
CA ALA A 25 21.65 -5.91 -5.96
C ALA A 25 21.19 -4.99 -4.82
N ASN A 26 22.07 -4.11 -4.32
CA ASN A 26 21.72 -2.98 -3.43
C ASN A 26 20.34 -2.41 -3.77
N VAL A 27 19.30 -2.95 -3.14
CA VAL A 27 17.94 -2.51 -3.38
C VAL A 27 17.88 -1.13 -2.74
N PRO A 28 17.50 -0.08 -3.49
CA PRO A 28 17.40 1.24 -2.90
C PRO A 28 16.53 1.18 -1.64
N PRO A 29 16.84 1.95 -0.57
CA PRO A 29 15.97 1.97 0.59
C PRO A 29 14.59 2.54 0.20
N ALA A 30 13.55 2.09 0.90
CA ALA A 30 12.23 2.68 0.77
C ALA A 30 12.28 4.18 1.13
N LYS A 31 11.52 5.00 0.39
CA LYS A 31 11.36 6.43 0.64
C LYS A 31 10.02 6.68 1.33
N TYR A 32 10.00 7.57 2.30
CA TYR A 32 8.82 7.88 3.11
C TYR A 32 8.48 9.35 2.99
N PHE A 33 7.21 9.65 2.77
CA PHE A 33 6.69 11.00 2.64
C PHE A 33 5.51 11.13 3.60
N ASP A 34 5.68 11.91 4.66
CA ASP A 34 4.58 12.20 5.56
C ASP A 34 3.58 13.11 4.82
N VAL A 35 2.33 12.66 4.75
CA VAL A 35 1.24 13.38 4.10
C VAL A 35 0.15 13.64 5.13
N LYS A 36 -0.52 14.79 5.05
CA LYS A 36 -1.64 15.12 5.95
C LYS A 36 -2.85 15.37 5.09
N LEU A 37 -3.46 14.28 4.63
CA LEU A 37 -4.60 14.33 3.73
C LEU A 37 -5.80 13.69 4.38
N ASN A 38 -6.92 14.40 4.40
CA ASN A 38 -8.22 13.87 4.78
C ASN A 38 -9.13 13.82 3.55
N VAL A 39 -9.66 12.63 3.27
CA VAL A 39 -10.64 12.39 2.21
C VAL A 39 -11.98 12.12 2.88
N THR A 40 -12.97 12.97 2.64
CA THR A 40 -14.32 12.80 3.17
C THR A 40 -15.30 12.54 2.03
N SER A 41 -16.15 11.52 2.18
CA SER A 41 -17.25 11.22 1.25
C SER A 41 -18.47 10.70 1.99
N GLY A 42 -19.54 11.49 2.00
CA GLY A 42 -20.73 11.16 2.81
C GLY A 42 -20.37 11.04 4.29
N PRO A 43 -20.86 10.01 5.01
CA PRO A 43 -20.53 9.78 6.42
C PRO A 43 -19.17 9.11 6.65
N MET A 44 -18.34 8.96 5.62
CA MET A 44 -17.06 8.27 5.69
C MET A 44 -15.89 9.24 5.59
N THR A 45 -14.84 8.98 6.37
CA THR A 45 -13.57 9.70 6.30
C THR A 45 -12.40 8.73 6.13
N MET A 46 -11.36 9.16 5.41
CA MET A 46 -10.10 8.46 5.30
C MET A 46 -8.95 9.44 5.46
N ASP A 47 -8.13 9.24 6.48
CA ASP A 47 -6.88 9.96 6.66
C ASP A 47 -5.75 9.16 6.01
N ILE A 48 -4.97 9.82 5.15
CA ILE A 48 -3.70 9.31 4.65
C ILE A 48 -2.60 10.09 5.38
N SER A 49 -1.79 9.35 6.14
CA SER A 49 -0.75 9.92 7.01
C SER A 49 0.66 9.82 6.42
N ARG A 50 0.88 8.86 5.53
CA ARG A 50 2.17 8.61 4.89
C ARG A 50 2.00 7.93 3.54
N VAL A 51 2.87 8.28 2.61
CA VAL A 51 3.13 7.53 1.39
C VAL A 51 4.53 6.93 1.46
N THR A 52 4.66 5.64 1.16
CA THR A 52 5.94 4.95 1.05
C THR A 52 6.16 4.48 -0.38
N LEU A 53 7.35 4.73 -0.93
CA LEU A 53 7.83 4.13 -2.17
C LEU A 53 8.83 3.05 -1.81
N ASP A 54 8.42 1.78 -1.90
CA ASP A 54 9.22 0.62 -1.49
C ASP A 54 9.60 -0.22 -2.73
N PRO A 55 10.88 -0.28 -3.11
CA PRO A 55 11.32 -1.04 -4.28
C PRO A 55 11.30 -2.57 -4.09
N ALA A 56 11.11 -3.08 -2.88
CA ALA A 56 11.08 -4.52 -2.60
C ALA A 56 10.08 -4.89 -1.50
N TYR A 57 8.89 -4.31 -1.55
CA TYR A 57 7.79 -4.63 -0.63
C TYR A 57 7.41 -6.10 -0.72
N LYS A 58 7.17 -6.70 0.44
CA LYS A 58 6.66 -8.06 0.58
C LYS A 58 5.44 -8.06 1.47
N GLU A 59 4.34 -8.62 0.97
CA GLU A 59 3.14 -8.84 1.77
C GLU A 59 3.41 -9.89 2.87
N TYR A 60 4.13 -10.96 2.52
CA TYR A 60 4.56 -12.01 3.45
C TYR A 60 6.05 -12.24 3.30
N SER A 61 6.71 -12.75 4.34
CA SER A 61 8.17 -13.03 4.31
C SER A 61 8.59 -13.92 3.12
N PHE A 62 7.71 -14.83 2.71
CA PHE A 62 7.92 -15.77 1.60
C PHE A 62 7.45 -15.26 0.23
N SER A 63 6.77 -14.10 0.15
CA SER A 63 6.31 -13.57 -1.14
C SER A 63 7.47 -13.00 -1.95
N SER A 64 7.33 -13.05 -3.27
CA SER A 64 8.23 -12.31 -4.17
C SER A 64 8.11 -10.82 -3.87
N PRO A 65 9.24 -10.08 -3.82
CA PRO A 65 9.20 -8.64 -3.63
C PRO A 65 8.58 -7.95 -4.85
N ILE A 66 7.85 -6.87 -4.60
CA ILE A 66 7.30 -5.99 -5.62
C ILE A 66 7.74 -4.55 -5.38
N LYS A 67 7.74 -3.73 -6.44
CA LYS A 67 7.82 -2.28 -6.29
C LYS A 67 6.44 -1.79 -5.88
N ALA A 68 6.34 -1.11 -4.75
CA ALA A 68 5.07 -0.70 -4.18
C ALA A 68 5.04 0.79 -3.86
N LEU A 69 3.87 1.37 -4.08
CA LEU A 69 3.46 2.63 -3.48
C LEU A 69 2.42 2.32 -2.42
N ILE A 70 2.65 2.77 -1.19
CA ILE A 70 1.89 2.33 -0.01
C ILE A 70 1.34 3.54 0.72
N PHE A 71 0.04 3.53 1.01
CA PHE A 71 -0.60 4.50 1.88
C PHE A 71 -0.79 3.93 3.28
N ASP A 72 -0.32 4.64 4.30
CA ASP A 72 -0.72 4.38 5.69
C ASP A 72 -2.00 5.16 5.99
N VAL A 73 -3.11 4.43 6.18
CA VAL A 73 -4.45 5.00 6.25
C VAL A 73 -5.21 4.66 7.53
N LYS A 74 -6.10 5.57 7.91
CA LYS A 74 -7.19 5.36 8.87
C LYS A 74 -8.51 5.67 8.16
N THR A 75 -9.42 4.71 8.12
CA THR A 75 -10.75 4.88 7.52
C THR A 75 -11.81 4.74 8.60
N GLU A 76 -12.78 5.64 8.62
CA GLU A 76 -13.78 5.74 9.67
C GLU A 76 -15.18 5.96 9.09
N ASN A 77 -16.15 5.22 9.64
CA ASN A 77 -17.56 5.55 9.50
C ASN A 77 -17.96 6.43 10.70
N THR A 78 -18.51 7.60 10.42
CA THR A 78 -18.93 8.56 11.45
C THR A 78 -20.42 8.45 11.82
N SER A 79 -21.18 7.63 11.09
CA SER A 79 -22.60 7.37 11.35
C SER A 79 -22.85 6.08 12.14
N ASN A 80 -24.10 5.90 12.57
CA ASN A 80 -24.54 4.64 13.20
C ASN A 80 -24.99 3.60 12.16
N ASP A 81 -25.09 3.98 10.89
CA ASP A 81 -25.57 3.10 9.83
C ASP A 81 -24.48 2.12 9.39
N THR A 82 -24.91 1.02 8.76
CA THR A 82 -23.98 0.11 8.07
C THR A 82 -23.67 0.65 6.69
N LEU A 83 -22.40 0.95 6.44
CA LEU A 83 -21.90 1.52 5.19
C LEU A 83 -20.81 0.64 4.59
N ASN A 84 -20.67 0.70 3.27
CA ASN A 84 -19.61 0.04 2.52
C ASN A 84 -18.76 1.08 1.81
N TRP A 85 -17.44 1.00 1.98
CA TRP A 85 -16.50 1.84 1.24
C TRP A 85 -15.27 1.06 0.79
N HIS A 86 -15.08 0.93 -0.51
CA HIS A 86 -14.01 0.11 -1.10
C HIS A 86 -12.75 0.93 -1.40
N VAL A 87 -12.18 1.57 -0.38
CA VAL A 87 -10.97 2.39 -0.53
C VAL A 87 -9.77 1.60 -1.08
N THR A 88 -9.66 0.30 -0.78
CA THR A 88 -8.58 -0.52 -1.34
C THR A 88 -8.70 -0.74 -2.84
N GLN A 89 -9.87 -0.53 -3.44
CA GLN A 89 -10.12 -0.65 -4.89
C GLN A 89 -10.00 0.71 -5.63
N GLY A 90 -9.48 1.74 -4.96
CA GLY A 90 -9.16 3.00 -5.62
C GLY A 90 -8.06 2.85 -6.67
N LYS A 91 -7.85 3.90 -7.46
CA LYS A 91 -6.81 3.96 -8.50
C LYS A 91 -5.84 5.08 -8.20
N ILE A 92 -4.58 4.90 -8.54
CA ILE A 92 -3.61 5.98 -8.60
C ILE A 92 -3.25 6.30 -10.04
N ILE A 93 -3.03 7.58 -10.34
CA ILE A 93 -2.47 8.07 -11.60
C ILE A 93 -1.25 8.91 -11.23
N THR A 94 -0.05 8.41 -11.51
CA THR A 94 1.21 9.08 -11.16
C THR A 94 1.55 10.19 -12.16
N ASN A 95 2.47 11.09 -11.79
CA ASN A 95 3.06 12.07 -12.73
C ASN A 95 3.81 11.41 -13.90
N THR A 96 4.20 10.14 -13.78
CA THR A 96 4.78 9.34 -14.87
C THR A 96 3.73 8.81 -15.85
N LYS A 97 2.45 9.15 -15.64
CA LYS A 97 1.27 8.71 -16.41
C LYS A 97 0.95 7.22 -16.23
N GLU A 98 1.49 6.58 -15.21
CA GLU A 98 1.13 5.21 -14.85
C GLU A 98 -0.20 5.22 -14.09
N GLN A 99 -1.16 4.43 -14.57
CA GLN A 99 -2.41 4.19 -13.86
C GLN A 99 -2.38 2.79 -13.25
N VAL A 100 -2.60 2.71 -11.94
CA VAL A 100 -2.57 1.46 -11.17
C VAL A 100 -3.84 1.35 -10.36
N GLU A 101 -4.47 0.19 -10.39
CA GLU A 101 -5.59 -0.14 -9.50
C GLU A 101 -5.04 -0.74 -8.21
N GLY A 102 -5.60 -0.31 -7.08
CA GLY A 102 -5.36 -0.97 -5.81
C GLY A 102 -6.14 -2.28 -5.72
N TYR A 103 -5.84 -3.05 -4.67
CA TYR A 103 -6.66 -4.11 -4.05
C TYR A 103 -5.72 -5.23 -3.57
N LEU A 104 -4.81 -5.64 -4.45
CA LEU A 104 -3.82 -6.67 -4.16
C LEU A 104 -2.87 -6.18 -3.06
N HIS A 105 -2.49 -7.09 -2.16
CA HIS A 105 -1.57 -6.84 -1.04
C HIS A 105 -2.00 -5.80 0.01
N SER A 106 -3.21 -5.25 -0.13
CA SER A 106 -3.75 -4.25 0.80
C SER A 106 -4.36 -4.92 2.03
N GLN A 107 -4.26 -4.24 3.16
CA GLN A 107 -4.92 -4.67 4.39
C GLN A 107 -6.42 -4.33 4.37
N GLU A 108 -7.17 -4.91 5.28
CA GLU A 108 -8.61 -4.69 5.38
C GLU A 108 -8.95 -3.32 6.01
N VAL A 109 -8.79 -2.25 5.22
CA VAL A 109 -9.09 -0.87 5.62
C VAL A 109 -10.37 -0.31 4.98
N GLY A 110 -10.99 -1.08 4.09
CA GLY A 110 -12.28 -0.76 3.47
C GLY A 110 -13.34 -1.83 3.73
N GLY A 111 -14.29 -1.97 2.80
CA GLY A 111 -15.38 -2.94 2.89
C GLY A 111 -16.52 -2.43 3.78
N GLU A 112 -17.11 -3.32 4.56
CA GLU A 112 -18.24 -3.01 5.44
C GLU A 112 -17.78 -2.35 6.76
N PHE A 113 -18.55 -1.36 7.20
CA PHE A 113 -18.44 -0.65 8.46
C PHE A 113 -19.79 -0.67 9.16
N ILE A 114 -19.91 -1.41 10.27
CA ILE A 114 -21.16 -1.53 11.03
C ILE A 114 -21.17 -0.46 12.13
N GLY A 115 -21.80 0.67 11.87
CA GLY A 115 -21.80 1.82 12.78
C GLY A 115 -20.44 2.52 12.83
N LYS A 116 -20.11 3.11 13.99
CA LYS A 116 -18.94 3.99 14.18
C LYS A 116 -17.61 3.23 14.29
N VAL A 117 -17.23 2.54 13.22
CA VAL A 117 -16.03 1.70 13.14
C VAL A 117 -14.88 2.48 12.53
N VAL A 118 -13.70 2.26 13.09
CA VAL A 118 -12.41 2.72 12.55
C VAL A 118 -11.59 1.51 12.11
N LYS A 119 -11.05 1.55 10.90
CA LYS A 119 -10.06 0.58 10.40
C LYS A 119 -8.75 1.31 10.12
N ASN A 120 -7.62 0.70 10.50
CA ASN A 120 -6.28 1.25 10.27
C ASN A 120 -5.44 0.22 9.52
N GLY A 121 -4.60 0.67 8.59
CA GLY A 121 -3.73 -0.22 7.86
C GLY A 121 -3.18 0.39 6.58
N LYS A 122 -2.85 -0.48 5.63
CA LYS A 122 -2.14 -0.12 4.41
C LYS A 122 -2.96 -0.37 3.15
N ILE A 123 -2.95 0.59 2.24
CA ILE A 123 -3.37 0.37 0.84
C ILE A 123 -2.11 0.30 -0.02
N VAL A 124 -1.98 -0.75 -0.81
CA VAL A 124 -0.78 -1.05 -1.60
C VAL A 124 -1.12 -1.02 -3.08
N PHE A 125 -0.26 -0.34 -3.85
CA PHE A 125 -0.31 -0.26 -5.31
C PHE A 125 0.99 -0.82 -5.88
N GLU A 126 0.90 -1.83 -6.74
CA GLU A 126 2.07 -2.39 -7.41
C GLU A 126 2.49 -1.50 -8.59
N ILE A 127 3.70 -0.95 -8.53
CA ILE A 127 4.25 -0.05 -9.55
C ILE A 127 5.14 -0.84 -10.52
N LYS A 128 4.87 -0.73 -11.82
CA LYS A 128 5.72 -1.32 -12.86
C LYS A 128 6.81 -0.34 -13.30
N GLY A 129 6.55 0.97 -13.25
CA GLY A 129 7.50 2.03 -13.60
C GLY A 129 8.64 2.25 -12.60
N ASP A 130 9.44 3.29 -12.84
CA ASP A 130 10.49 3.70 -11.91
C ASP A 130 9.90 4.51 -10.75
N LEU A 131 10.02 3.99 -9.52
CA LEU A 131 9.58 4.65 -8.29
C LEU A 131 10.29 6.00 -8.09
N SER A 132 11.54 6.14 -8.54
CA SER A 132 12.33 7.35 -8.29
C SER A 132 11.83 8.57 -9.07
N ALA A 133 11.10 8.35 -10.16
CA ALA A 133 10.49 9.38 -10.99
C ALA A 133 9.12 9.84 -10.49
N ILE A 134 8.55 9.16 -9.48
CA ILE A 134 7.24 9.53 -8.91
C ILE A 134 7.44 10.68 -7.93
N THR A 135 6.88 11.84 -8.27
CA THR A 135 6.90 13.06 -7.44
C THR A 135 5.49 13.51 -7.04
N SER A 136 4.47 13.07 -7.78
CA SER A 136 3.08 13.28 -7.40
C SER A 136 2.18 12.21 -8.01
N LEU A 137 0.96 12.11 -7.49
CA LEU A 137 -0.07 11.23 -7.99
C LEU A 137 -1.46 11.76 -7.66
N ASN A 138 -2.46 11.33 -8.42
CA ASN A 138 -3.87 11.45 -8.08
C ASN A 138 -4.38 10.12 -7.58
N TYR A 139 -4.99 10.10 -6.40
CA TYR A 139 -5.75 8.96 -5.91
C TYR A 139 -7.24 9.17 -6.18
N VAL A 140 -7.88 8.20 -6.83
CA VAL A 140 -9.29 8.23 -7.23
C VAL A 140 -10.00 7.06 -6.56
N VAL A 141 -11.12 7.33 -5.88
CA VAL A 141 -11.90 6.30 -5.19
C VAL A 141 -13.38 6.53 -5.37
N SER A 142 -14.13 5.44 -5.53
CA SER A 142 -15.59 5.49 -5.56
C SER A 142 -16.13 5.89 -4.19
N GLY A 143 -17.22 6.64 -4.18
CA GLY A 143 -17.92 6.98 -2.93
C GLY A 143 -18.63 5.78 -2.30
N PRO A 144 -18.92 5.85 -0.99
CA PRO A 144 -19.52 4.76 -0.23
C PRO A 144 -20.99 4.51 -0.58
N SER A 145 -21.44 3.30 -0.27
CA SER A 145 -22.84 2.88 -0.38
C SER A 145 -23.40 2.41 0.97
N ASP A 146 -24.73 2.40 1.09
CA ASP A 146 -25.41 1.75 2.20
C ASP A 146 -25.56 0.23 1.97
N LYS A 147 -26.18 -0.47 2.93
CA LYS A 147 -26.49 -1.91 2.84
C LYS A 147 -27.36 -2.32 1.64
N SER A 148 -28.07 -1.38 1.03
CA SER A 148 -28.92 -1.60 -0.14
C SER A 148 -28.20 -1.26 -1.44
N PHE A 149 -26.88 -1.03 -1.38
CA PHE A 149 -26.02 -0.58 -2.48
C PHE A 149 -26.40 0.79 -3.05
N LYS A 150 -27.20 1.59 -2.34
CA LYS A 150 -27.48 2.95 -2.74
C LYS A 150 -26.29 3.83 -2.37
N ARG A 151 -25.89 4.70 -3.29
CA ARG A 151 -24.78 5.63 -3.05
C ARG A 151 -25.13 6.67 -1.98
N VAL A 152 -24.24 6.85 -1.01
CA VAL A 152 -24.37 7.81 0.10
C VAL A 152 -23.22 8.82 0.19
N GLY A 153 -22.28 8.75 -0.74
CA GLY A 153 -21.21 9.74 -0.90
C GLY A 153 -20.68 9.80 -2.34
N GLU A 154 -20.01 10.88 -2.66
CA GLU A 154 -19.47 11.15 -3.99
C GLU A 154 -18.16 10.40 -4.24
N ASP A 155 -17.81 10.22 -5.51
CA ASP A 155 -16.43 9.85 -5.86
C ASP A 155 -15.47 10.94 -5.43
N LYS A 156 -14.26 10.55 -5.06
CA LYS A 156 -13.21 11.49 -4.65
C LYS A 156 -11.97 11.28 -5.49
N THR A 157 -11.40 12.39 -5.92
CA THR A 157 -10.07 12.47 -6.52
C THR A 157 -9.24 13.38 -5.63
N THR A 158 -8.03 12.96 -5.29
CA THR A 158 -7.14 13.77 -4.46
C THR A 158 -5.71 13.72 -4.96
N GLU A 159 -5.14 14.89 -5.17
CA GLU A 159 -3.74 15.04 -5.54
C GLU A 159 -2.85 14.91 -4.30
N ILE A 160 -1.76 14.16 -4.44
CA ILE A 160 -0.74 13.94 -3.42
C ILE A 160 0.61 14.30 -4.04
N ILE A 161 1.31 15.23 -3.40
CA ILE A 161 2.65 15.67 -3.79
C ILE A 161 3.64 15.07 -2.79
N LEU A 162 4.66 14.38 -3.30
CA LEU A 162 5.72 13.75 -2.51
C LEU A 162 6.88 14.75 -2.39
N LYS A 163 7.07 15.32 -1.20
CA LYS A 163 8.12 16.31 -0.88
C LYS A 163 9.06 15.78 0.19
#